data_AF-A0A521DAG6-F1
#
_entry.id   AF-A0A521DAG6-F1
#
_cell.length_a   1.000
_cell.length_b   1.000
_cell.length_c   1.000
_cell.angle_alpha   90.00
_cell.angle_beta   90.00
_cell.angle_gamma   90.00
#
_symmetry.space_group_name_H-M   'P 1'
#
loop_
_entity.id
_entity.type
_entity.pdbx_description
1 polymer ?
#
loop_
_entity_poly.entity_id
_entity_poly.type
_entity_poly.pdbx_seq_one_letter_code
_entity_poly.pdbx_strand_id
1 'polypeptide(L)' 'MRVEERPLVRWVPVVGRDGRRHMEMRWEMAPGTPLQAVRAA' A
#
# COMPACT_ATOMS: atom_id res chain seq x y z
N MET A 1 -18.51 3.18 18.05
CA MET A 1 -17.13 3.62 17.75
C MET A 1 -16.88 3.34 16.27
N ARG A 2 -16.82 4.35 15.41
CA ARG A 2 -16.55 4.17 13.98
C ARG A 2 -15.03 4.00 13.86
N VAL A 3 -14.58 2.79 13.55
CA VAL A 3 -13.16 2.56 13.24
C VAL A 3 -12.92 3.22 11.88
N GLU A 4 -12.16 4.31 11.85
CA GLU A 4 -11.67 4.84 10.59
C GLU A 4 -10.74 3.80 9.98
N GLU A 5 -11.09 3.28 8.81
CA GLU A 5 -10.24 2.38 8.04
C GLU A 5 -9.01 3.15 7.57
N ARG A 6 -7.87 2.94 8.24
CA ARG A 6 -6.59 3.55 7.88
C ARG A 6 -5.76 2.53 7.11
N PRO A 7 -5.12 2.92 6.00
CA PRO A 7 -4.25 2.02 5.27
C PRO A 7 -3.07 1.60 6.15
N LEU A 8 -2.69 0.33 6.05
CA LEU A 8 -1.49 -0.19 6.69
C LEU A 8 -0.28 0.28 5.90
N VAL A 9 0.60 1.07 6.52
CA VAL A 9 1.85 1.53 5.89
C VAL A 9 3.00 0.65 6.36
N ARG A 10 3.79 0.12 5.42
CA ARG A 10 4.98 -0.69 5.69
C ARG A 10 6.15 -0.28 4.80
N TRP A 11 7.36 -0.31 5.37
CA TRP A 11 8.60 -0.21 4.61
C TRP A 11 9.00 -1.60 4.11
N VAL A 12 9.24 -1.75 2.81
CA VAL A 12 9.69 -3.01 2.22
C VAL A 12 11.06 -2.84 1.55
N PRO A 13 11.99 -3.79 1.73
CA PRO A 13 13.24 -3.78 1.00
C PRO A 13 12.98 -4.17 -0.46
N VAL A 14 13.56 -3.42 -1.40
CA VAL A 14 13.46 -3.67 -2.84
C VAL A 14 14.84 -3.68 -3.45
N VAL A 15 15.02 -4.57 -4.43
CA VAL A 15 16.20 -4.58 -5.29
C VAL A 15 15.81 -3.96 -6.62
N GLY A 16 16.40 -2.81 -6.93
CA GLY A 16 16.22 -2.11 -8.19
C GLY A 16 16.77 -2.91 -9.38
N ARG A 17 16.36 -2.54 -10.59
CA ARG A 17 16.88 -3.15 -11.82
C ARG A 17 18.39 -2.97 -12.00
N ASP A 18 18.95 -1.93 -11.37
CA ASP A 18 20.37 -1.63 -11.29
C ASP A 18 21.11 -2.46 -10.22
N GLY A 19 20.41 -3.35 -9.51
CA GLY A 19 20.95 -4.18 -8.43
C GLY A 19 21.11 -3.47 -7.09
N ARG A 20 20.74 -2.18 -6.99
CA ARG A 20 20.82 -1.44 -5.72
C ARG A 20 19.67 -1.79 -4.80
N ARG A 21 19.95 -1.81 -3.48
CA ARG A 21 18.93 -2.03 -2.45
C ARG A 21 18.44 -0.69 -1.92
N HIS A 22 17.12 -0.51 -1.86
CA HIS A 22 16.48 0.63 -1.21
C HIS A 22 15.23 0.19 -0.46
N MET A 23 14.67 1.10 0.32
CA MET A 23 13.40 0.89 1.03
C MET A 23 12.28 1.62 0.30
N GLU A 24 11.16 0.93 0.09
CA GLU A 24 9.94 1.53 -0.46
C GLU A 24 8.86 1.58 0.62
N MET A 25 8.19 2.73 0.73
CA MET A 25 6.98 2.85 1.54
C MET A 25 5.80 2.31 0.72
N ARG A 26 5.17 1.24 1.20
CA ARG A 26 3.97 0.66 0.60
C ARG A 26 2.80 0.78 1.56
N TRP A 27 1.65 1.11 1.00
CA TRP A 27 0.39 1.17 1.73
C TRP A 27 -0.51 0.04 1.24
N GLU A 28 -1.18 -0.63 2.16
CA GLU A 28 -2.11 -1.72 1.87
C GLU A 28 -3.46 -1.42 2.51
N MET A 29 -4.53 -1.68 1.76
CA MET A 29 -5.87 -1.65 2.32
C MET A 29 -6.06 -2.88 3.19
N ALA A 30 -6.71 -2.72 4.34
CA ALA A 30 -7.01 -3.83 5.22
C ALA A 30 -7.87 -4.87 4.47
N PRO A 31 -7.63 -6.18 4.67
CA PRO A 31 -8.48 -7.21 4.07
C PRO A 31 -9.92 -7.03 4.57
N GLY A 32 -10.86 -6.80 3.64
CA GLY A 32 -12.26 -6.51 3.94
C GLY A 32 -12.73 -5.13 3.48
N THR A 33 -11.82 -4.23 3.07
CA THR A 33 -12.24 -2.93 2.50
C THR A 33 -12.88 -3.12 1.12
N PRO A 34 -14.12 -2.67 0.89
CA PRO A 34 -14.70 -2.66 -0.44
C PRO A 34 -13.85 -1.74 -1.32
N LEU A 35 -13.16 -2.30 -2.31
CA LEU A 35 -12.53 -1.50 -3.35
C LEU A 35 -13.65 -0.79 -4.12
N GLN A 36 -13.94 0.46 -3.76
CA GLN A 36 -14.59 1.34 -4.72
C GLN A 36 -13.58 1.59 -5.83
N ALA A 37 -13.67 0.79 -6.88
CA ALA A 37 -12.94 1.02 -8.10
C ALA A 37 -13.34 2.40 -8.62
N VAL A 38 -12.48 3.39 -8.38
CA VAL A 38 -12.60 4.69 -9.04
C VAL A 38 -12.36 4.40 -10.51
N ARG A 39 -13.44 4.36 -11.30
CA ARG A 39 -13.35 4.33 -12.75
C ARG A 39 -12.58 5.60 -13.16
N ALA A 40 -11.39 5.43 -13.72
CA ALA A 40 -10.77 6.47 -14.51
C ALA A 40 -11.67 6.71 -15.73
N ALA A 41 -12.11 7.95 -15.90
CA ALA A 41 -12.87 8.43 -17.06
C ALA A 41 -11.95 8.68 -18.25
#